data_AF-F0V7U5-F1
#
_entry.id   AF-F0V7U5-F1
#
_cell.length_a   1.000
_cell.length_b   1.000
_cell.length_c   1.000
_cell.angle_alpha   90.00
_cell.angle_beta   90.00
_cell.angle_gamma   90.00
#
_symmetry.space_group_name_H-M   'P 1'
#
loop_
_entity.id
_entity.type
_entity.pdbx_description
1 polymer ?
#
loop_
_entity_poly.entity_id
_entity_poly.type
_entity_poly.pdbx_seq_one_letter_code
_entity_poly.pdbx_strand_id
1 'polypeptide(L)'
;MGIKSVRNHVAANAIDNILSRPKKNPEGLLDWTKKPNYGVVPEYLKGIKDSLELEYAYIESLRKDDARGGLPGMSEARVMPELERMALLSGLKKRWNSLNSEYQNTTHIVKLDTIGKAKRKEHFEEQLAAIEKYISKASKGTIVISSR
;
A
#
# COMPACT_ATOMS: atom_id res chain seq x y z
N MET A 1 44.47 -38.55 51.04
CA MET A 1 45.60 -38.67 50.09
C MET A 1 45.53 -37.51 49.12
N GLY A 2 46.29 -36.44 49.38
CA GLY A 2 46.26 -35.21 48.58
C GLY A 2 47.38 -35.21 47.53
N ILE A 3 47.05 -34.87 46.29
CA ILE A 3 47.96 -34.83 45.15
C ILE A 3 48.94 -33.66 45.36
N LYS A 4 50.24 -33.92 45.52
CA LYS A 4 51.27 -32.88 45.61
C LYS A 4 51.75 -32.52 44.20
N SER A 5 51.67 -31.24 43.83
CA SER A 5 52.15 -30.76 42.53
C SER A 5 53.68 -30.73 42.48
N VAL A 6 54.27 -31.30 41.43
CA VAL A 6 55.74 -31.35 41.19
C VAL A 6 56.26 -30.05 40.56
N ARG A 7 55.38 -29.15 40.12
CA ARG A 7 55.77 -27.91 39.42
C ARG A 7 56.26 -26.85 40.41
N ASN A 8 57.41 -26.24 40.11
CA ASN A 8 57.86 -25.04 40.81
C ASN A 8 57.05 -23.82 40.32
N HIS A 9 56.00 -23.49 41.05
CA HIS A 9 55.10 -22.37 40.72
C HIS A 9 55.78 -21.00 40.81
N VAL A 10 56.83 -20.85 41.61
CA VAL A 10 57.57 -19.59 41.71
C VAL A 10 58.35 -19.32 40.41
N ALA A 11 59.10 -20.31 39.94
CA ALA A 11 59.85 -20.22 38.69
C ALA A 11 58.91 -20.11 37.47
N ALA A 12 57.83 -20.88 37.46
CA ALA A 12 56.83 -20.84 36.39
C ALA A 12 56.15 -19.46 36.29
N ASN A 13 55.67 -18.90 37.41
CA ASN A 13 55.02 -17.59 37.41
C ASN A 13 55.99 -16.46 37.02
N ALA A 14 57.27 -16.58 37.40
CA ALA A 14 58.29 -15.64 36.97
C ALA A 14 58.49 -15.67 35.45
N ILE A 15 58.61 -16.87 34.86
CA ILE A 15 58.74 -17.04 33.42
C ILE A 15 57.49 -16.53 32.69
N ASP A 16 56.29 -16.89 33.18
CA ASP A 16 55.03 -16.47 32.58
C ASP A 16 54.87 -14.94 32.59
N ASN A 17 55.30 -14.26 33.66
CA ASN A 17 55.30 -12.80 33.73
C ASN A 17 56.35 -12.17 32.80
N ILE A 18 57.56 -12.72 32.73
CA ILE A 18 58.63 -12.22 31.85
C ILE A 18 58.24 -12.34 30.38
N LEU A 19 57.58 -13.44 30.01
CA LEU A 19 57.11 -13.70 28.65
C LEU A 19 55.76 -13.05 28.35
N SER A 20 55.08 -12.49 29.34
CA SER A 20 53.79 -11.85 29.14
C SER A 20 53.92 -10.61 28.26
N ARG A 21 53.02 -10.48 27.29
CA ARG A 21 52.95 -9.27 26.47
C ARG A 21 52.27 -8.16 27.26
N PRO A 22 52.78 -6.92 27.21
CA PRO A 22 52.10 -5.78 27.82
C PRO A 22 50.66 -5.66 27.32
N LYS A 23 49.77 -5.21 28.20
CA LYS A 23 48.38 -4.89 27.81
C LYS A 23 48.41 -3.81 26.72
N LYS A 24 47.58 -3.97 25.69
CA LYS A 24 47.40 -2.92 24.69
C LYS A 24 46.83 -1.68 25.38
N ASN A 25 47.42 -0.52 25.12
CA ASN A 25 46.83 0.75 25.51
C ASN A 25 45.42 0.86 24.89
N PRO A 26 44.47 1.53 25.56
CA PRO A 26 43.18 1.80 24.95
C PRO A 26 43.43 2.49 23.61
N GLU A 27 42.86 1.94 22.54
CA GLU A 27 42.99 2.55 21.22
C GLU A 27 42.44 3.98 21.28
N GLY A 28 43.16 4.92 20.65
CA GLY A 28 42.70 6.30 20.52
C GLY A 28 41.40 6.37 19.71
N LEU A 29 40.82 7.57 19.62
CA LEU A 29 39.63 7.81 18.80
C LEU A 29 39.82 7.28 17.38
N LEU A 30 38.87 6.47 16.91
CA LEU A 30 38.90 5.87 15.58
C LEU A 30 38.93 6.97 14.51
N ASP A 31 39.98 6.96 13.68
CA ASP A 31 40.09 7.90 12.56
C ASP A 31 39.18 7.46 11.41
N TRP A 32 38.03 8.12 11.25
CA TRP A 32 37.04 7.82 10.22
C TRP A 32 37.51 8.16 8.80
N THR A 33 38.58 8.96 8.67
CA THR A 33 39.15 9.34 7.37
C THR A 33 40.09 8.27 6.82
N LYS A 34 40.71 7.46 7.70
CA LYS A 34 41.66 6.40 7.33
C LYS A 34 41.00 5.05 7.12
N LYS A 35 39.71 5.03 6.76
CA LYS A 35 39.03 3.78 6.40
C LYS A 35 39.59 3.26 5.07
N PRO A 36 39.77 1.94 4.92
CA PRO A 36 40.38 1.35 3.72
C PRO A 36 39.61 1.69 2.43
N ASN A 37 38.28 1.82 2.52
CA ASN A 37 37.42 2.09 1.37
C ASN A 37 36.87 3.53 1.39
N TYR A 38 37.56 4.45 2.05
CA TYR A 38 37.14 5.85 2.08
C TYR A 38 37.13 6.43 0.66
N GLY A 39 36.00 7.02 0.25
CA GLY A 39 35.82 7.58 -1.10
C GLY A 39 35.50 6.56 -2.20
N VAL A 40 35.46 5.26 -1.89
CA VAL A 40 35.10 4.21 -2.86
C VAL A 40 33.62 3.85 -2.70
N VAL A 41 32.90 3.75 -3.82
CA VAL A 41 31.50 3.30 -3.83
C VAL A 41 31.45 1.80 -3.47
N PRO A 42 30.70 1.41 -2.42
CA PRO A 42 30.52 0.02 -2.05
C PRO A 42 29.93 -0.86 -3.16
N GLU A 43 30.35 -2.13 -3.21
CA GLU A 43 29.96 -3.09 -4.24
C GLU A 43 28.45 -3.34 -4.31
N TYR A 44 27.78 -3.41 -3.15
CA TYR A 44 26.33 -3.67 -3.09
C TYR A 44 25.50 -2.60 -3.82
N LEU A 45 25.97 -1.34 -3.87
CA LEU A 45 25.27 -0.26 -4.57
C LEU A 45 25.29 -0.45 -6.08
N LYS A 46 26.32 -1.12 -6.63
CA LYS A 46 26.37 -1.46 -8.05
C LYS A 46 25.27 -2.47 -8.40
N GLY A 47 25.14 -3.53 -7.60
CA GLY A 47 24.07 -4.52 -7.79
C GLY A 47 22.66 -3.93 -7.67
N ILE A 48 22.45 -2.99 -6.74
CA ILE A 48 21.17 -2.27 -6.62
C ILE A 48 20.91 -1.44 -7.88
N LYS A 49 21.92 -0.72 -8.38
CA LYS A 49 21.78 0.07 -9.60
C LYS A 49 21.40 -0.80 -10.80
N ASP A 50 22.07 -1.93 -10.97
CA ASP A 50 21.77 -2.87 -12.05
C ASP A 50 20.33 -3.42 -11.95
N SER A 51 19.88 -3.76 -10.73
CA SER A 51 18.49 -4.20 -10.51
C SER A 51 17.45 -3.12 -10.84
N LEU A 52 17.75 -1.86 -10.50
CA LEU A 52 16.89 -0.72 -10.75
C LEU A 52 16.78 -0.44 -12.26
N GLU A 53 17.90 -0.53 -12.98
CA GLU A 53 17.93 -0.37 -14.44
C GLU A 53 17.10 -1.45 -15.14
N LEU A 54 17.19 -2.71 -14.69
CA LEU A 54 16.35 -3.81 -15.20
C LEU A 54 14.86 -3.58 -14.91
N GLU A 55 14.51 -3.15 -13.70
CA GLU A 55 13.13 -2.86 -13.33
C GLU A 55 12.55 -1.72 -14.18
N TYR A 56 13.31 -0.64 -14.38
CA TYR A 56 12.89 0.46 -15.24
C TYR A 56 12.70 0.04 -16.69
N ALA A 57 13.61 -0.76 -17.24
CA ALA A 57 13.48 -1.28 -18.60
C ALA A 57 12.22 -2.15 -18.75
N TYR A 58 11.92 -2.98 -17.74
CA TYR A 58 10.72 -3.81 -17.70
C TYR A 58 9.42 -2.98 -17.62
N ILE A 59 9.38 -1.96 -16.78
CA ILE A 59 8.24 -1.04 -16.71
C ILE A 59 8.06 -0.31 -18.04
N GLU A 60 9.15 0.10 -18.68
CA GLU A 60 9.11 0.77 -19.97
C GLU A 60 8.60 -0.15 -21.08
N SER A 61 8.97 -1.42 -21.10
CA SER A 61 8.42 -2.40 -22.05
C SER A 61 6.92 -2.60 -21.84
N LEU A 62 6.47 -2.76 -20.59
CA LEU A 62 5.04 -2.88 -20.28
C LEU A 62 4.23 -1.67 -20.76
N ARG A 63 4.73 -0.44 -20.50
CA ARG A 63 4.09 0.79 -20.98
C ARG A 63 4.05 0.89 -22.50
N LYS A 64 5.10 0.44 -23.19
CA LYS A 64 5.16 0.43 -24.65
C LYS A 64 4.23 -0.62 -25.25
N ASP A 65 4.10 -1.77 -24.61
CA ASP A 65 3.17 -2.82 -25.01
C ASP A 65 1.72 -2.37 -24.80
N ASP A 66 1.40 -1.75 -23.67
CA ASP A 66 0.10 -1.08 -23.43
C ASP A 66 -0.21 -0.02 -24.50
N ALA A 67 0.81 0.74 -24.96
CA ALA A 67 0.65 1.77 -25.98
C ALA A 67 0.56 1.23 -27.42
N ARG A 68 1.10 0.04 -27.70
CA ARG A 68 1.15 -0.56 -29.06
C ARG A 68 0.12 -1.65 -29.29
N GLY A 69 -0.40 -2.27 -28.23
CA GLY A 69 -1.42 -3.31 -28.29
C GLY A 69 -2.22 -3.32 -26.99
N GLY A 70 -3.39 -2.69 -27.00
CA GLY A 70 -4.28 -2.65 -25.84
C GLY A 70 -4.46 -4.05 -25.23
N LEU A 71 -3.97 -4.21 -23.99
CA LEU A 71 -4.20 -5.42 -23.21
C LEU A 71 -5.70 -5.53 -22.86
N PRO A 72 -6.30 -6.73 -23.00
CA PRO A 72 -7.71 -6.95 -22.68
C PRO A 72 -7.87 -6.97 -21.15
N GLY A 73 -8.21 -5.83 -20.55
CA GLY A 73 -8.60 -5.79 -19.13
C GLY A 73 -8.35 -4.48 -18.40
N MET A 74 -7.44 -3.63 -18.90
CA MET A 74 -7.26 -2.27 -18.36
C MET A 74 -8.06 -1.29 -19.21
N SER A 75 -9.38 -1.39 -19.06
CA SER A 75 -10.37 -0.44 -19.54
C SER A 75 -9.83 1.00 -19.62
N GLU A 76 -9.78 1.58 -20.82
CA GLU A 76 -9.43 2.98 -21.03
C GLU A 76 -10.25 3.85 -20.07
N ALA A 77 -9.56 4.41 -19.07
CA ALA A 77 -10.18 5.29 -18.09
C ALA A 77 -10.49 6.62 -18.78
N ARG A 78 -11.71 6.75 -19.31
CA ARG A 78 -12.18 7.93 -20.02
C ARG A 78 -12.96 8.84 -19.09
N VAL A 79 -12.65 10.14 -19.14
CA VAL A 79 -13.47 11.16 -18.46
C VAL A 79 -14.82 11.26 -19.19
N MET A 80 -15.91 11.13 -18.44
CA MET A 80 -17.27 11.26 -18.99
C MET A 80 -17.48 12.70 -19.51
N PRO A 81 -17.93 12.89 -20.77
CA PRO A 81 -18.35 14.20 -21.26
C PRO A 81 -19.45 14.82 -20.40
N GLU A 82 -19.45 16.15 -20.27
CA GLU A 82 -20.41 16.83 -19.39
C GLU A 82 -21.87 16.63 -19.83
N LEU A 83 -22.13 16.54 -21.14
CA LEU A 83 -23.45 16.28 -21.70
C LEU A 83 -24.02 14.93 -21.24
N GLU A 84 -23.21 13.88 -21.27
CA GLU A 84 -23.59 12.54 -20.82
C GLU A 84 -23.84 12.52 -19.31
N ARG A 85 -23.00 13.23 -18.54
CA ARG A 85 -23.17 13.38 -17.09
C ARG A 85 -24.50 14.05 -16.75
N MET A 86 -24.86 15.10 -17.47
CA MET A 86 -26.13 15.82 -17.28
C MET A 86 -27.34 14.95 -17.64
N ALA A 87 -27.24 14.17 -18.71
CA ALA A 87 -28.27 13.20 -19.08
C ALA A 87 -28.44 12.09 -18.03
N LEU A 88 -27.33 11.57 -17.49
CA LEU A 88 -27.36 10.59 -16.40
C LEU A 88 -28.00 11.18 -15.14
N LEU A 89 -27.63 12.40 -14.76
CA LEU A 89 -28.18 13.09 -13.60
C LEU A 89 -29.69 13.32 -13.73
N SER A 90 -30.17 13.73 -14.91
CA SER A 90 -31.61 13.92 -15.16
C SER A 90 -32.37 12.58 -15.09
N GLY A 91 -31.81 11.51 -15.63
CA GLY A 91 -32.36 10.16 -15.52
C GLY A 91 -32.46 9.66 -14.07
N LEU A 92 -31.40 9.84 -13.28
CA LEU A 92 -31.40 9.48 -11.85
C LEU A 92 -32.47 10.26 -11.06
N LYS A 93 -32.59 11.57 -11.29
CA LYS A 93 -33.62 12.40 -10.65
C LYS A 93 -35.03 11.96 -11.05
N LYS A 94 -35.25 11.63 -12.31
CA LYS A 94 -36.55 11.13 -12.79
C LYS A 94 -36.92 9.81 -12.11
N ARG A 95 -35.97 8.88 -12.00
CA ARG A 95 -36.17 7.61 -11.29
C ARG A 95 -36.46 7.84 -9.80
N TRP A 96 -35.72 8.73 -9.15
CA TRP A 96 -35.96 9.11 -7.75
C TRP A 96 -37.38 9.65 -7.55
N ASN A 97 -37.85 10.55 -8.43
CA ASN A 97 -39.21 11.09 -8.35
C ASN A 97 -40.29 10.00 -8.45
N SER A 98 -40.14 9.06 -9.39
CA SER A 98 -41.09 7.94 -9.56
C SER A 98 -41.13 7.07 -8.30
N LEU A 99 -39.95 6.66 -7.83
CA LEU A 99 -39.82 5.78 -6.67
C LEU A 99 -40.29 6.46 -5.38
N ASN A 100 -39.96 7.74 -5.20
CA ASN A 100 -40.42 8.51 -4.06
C ASN A 100 -41.94 8.69 -4.11
N SER A 101 -42.55 8.94 -5.28
CA SER A 101 -44.01 8.99 -5.40
C SER A 101 -44.66 7.66 -5.00
N GLU A 102 -44.11 6.53 -5.44
CA GLU A 102 -44.58 5.20 -5.03
C GLU A 102 -44.41 4.98 -3.52
N TYR A 103 -43.27 5.39 -2.96
CA TYR A 103 -43.00 5.30 -1.53
C TYR A 103 -44.00 6.14 -0.72
N GLN A 104 -44.23 7.41 -1.09
CA GLN A 104 -45.20 8.29 -0.43
C GLN A 104 -46.63 7.73 -0.49
N ASN A 105 -47.01 7.06 -1.58
CA ASN A 105 -48.30 6.38 -1.66
C ASN A 105 -48.43 5.26 -0.62
N THR A 106 -47.34 4.70 -0.11
CA THR A 106 -47.34 3.64 0.92
C THR A 106 -47.19 4.15 2.36
N THR A 107 -46.78 5.41 2.58
CA THR A 107 -46.46 5.94 3.92
C THR A 107 -47.69 6.10 4.83
N HIS A 108 -48.90 6.18 4.28
CA HIS A 108 -50.15 6.22 5.05
C HIS A 108 -50.40 4.93 5.86
N ILE A 109 -49.70 3.84 5.55
CA ILE A 109 -49.79 2.58 6.28
C ILE A 109 -48.90 2.65 7.53
N VAL A 110 -49.47 3.17 8.62
CA VAL A 110 -48.75 3.35 9.90
C VAL A 110 -48.46 2.02 10.62
N LYS A 111 -49.36 1.03 10.46
CA LYS A 111 -49.21 -0.29 11.08
C LYS A 111 -48.61 -1.31 10.11
N LEU A 112 -47.35 -1.67 10.34
CA LEU A 112 -46.59 -2.66 9.57
C LEU A 112 -46.75 -4.07 10.17
N ASP A 113 -47.98 -4.54 10.30
CA ASP A 113 -48.31 -5.76 11.05
C ASP A 113 -47.82 -7.06 10.40
N THR A 114 -47.34 -7.02 9.15
CA THR A 114 -46.84 -8.18 8.42
C THR A 114 -45.41 -7.96 7.93
N ILE A 115 -44.61 -9.04 7.94
CA ILE A 115 -43.21 -9.03 7.47
C ILE A 115 -43.13 -8.49 6.03
N GLY A 116 -44.10 -8.79 5.17
CA GLY A 116 -44.14 -8.27 3.80
C GLY A 116 -44.32 -6.76 3.71
N LYS A 117 -45.09 -6.14 4.61
CA LYS A 117 -45.22 -4.66 4.66
C LYS A 117 -43.91 -4.02 5.09
N ALA A 118 -43.24 -4.56 6.12
CA ALA A 118 -41.95 -4.08 6.58
C ALA A 118 -40.87 -4.20 5.48
N LYS A 119 -40.75 -5.38 4.86
CA LYS A 119 -39.77 -5.61 3.76
C LYS A 119 -39.98 -4.70 2.56
N ARG A 120 -41.23 -4.41 2.17
CA ARG A 120 -41.49 -3.47 1.07
C ARG A 120 -41.02 -2.06 1.40
N LYS A 121 -41.25 -1.58 2.63
CA LYS A 121 -40.78 -0.28 3.10
C LYS A 121 -39.24 -0.22 3.08
N GLU A 122 -38.59 -1.21 3.69
CA GLU A 122 -37.13 -1.35 3.69
C GLU A 122 -36.55 -1.34 2.27
N HIS A 123 -37.17 -2.10 1.35
CA HIS A 123 -36.74 -2.14 -0.04
C HIS A 123 -36.81 -0.78 -0.76
N PHE A 124 -37.87 0.00 -0.51
CA PHE A 124 -37.97 1.36 -1.04
C PHE A 124 -36.89 2.28 -0.45
N GLU A 125 -36.63 2.19 0.85
CA GLU A 125 -35.61 2.97 1.55
C GLU A 125 -34.20 2.64 1.05
N GLU A 126 -33.88 1.36 0.85
CA GLU A 126 -32.61 0.92 0.26
C GLU A 126 -32.41 1.47 -1.16
N GLN A 127 -33.45 1.40 -1.99
CA GLN A 127 -33.39 1.90 -3.35
C GLN A 127 -33.24 3.44 -3.40
N LEU A 128 -33.97 4.17 -2.55
CA LEU A 128 -33.87 5.62 -2.46
C LEU A 128 -32.46 6.04 -2.01
N ALA A 129 -31.93 5.40 -0.96
CA ALA A 129 -30.57 5.64 -0.48
C ALA A 129 -29.50 5.33 -1.54
N ALA A 130 -29.68 4.27 -2.32
CA ALA A 130 -28.80 3.95 -3.43
C ALA A 130 -28.81 5.04 -4.52
N ILE A 131 -30.00 5.50 -4.93
CA ILE A 131 -30.13 6.55 -5.95
C ILE A 131 -29.53 7.87 -5.45
N GLU A 132 -29.75 8.25 -4.19
CA GLU A 132 -29.17 9.45 -3.58
C GLU A 132 -27.64 9.39 -3.58
N LYS A 133 -27.06 8.23 -3.27
CA LYS A 133 -25.61 7.99 -3.35
C LYS A 133 -25.11 8.16 -4.80
N TYR A 134 -25.84 7.66 -5.79
CA TYR A 134 -25.47 7.84 -7.20
C TYR A 134 -25.59 9.30 -7.66
N ILE A 135 -26.62 10.02 -7.23
CA ILE A 135 -26.78 11.46 -7.51
C ILE A 135 -25.64 12.26 -6.88
N SER A 136 -25.27 11.96 -5.64
CA SER A 136 -24.13 12.59 -4.94
C SER A 136 -22.79 12.33 -5.62
N LYS A 137 -22.62 11.13 -6.22
CA LYS A 137 -21.44 10.83 -7.03
C LYS A 137 -21.46 11.57 -8.37
N ALA A 138 -22.61 11.63 -9.04
CA ALA A 138 -22.75 12.25 -10.34
C ALA A 138 -22.74 13.80 -10.31
N SER A 139 -23.04 14.39 -9.15
CA SER A 139 -22.96 15.84 -8.93
C SER A 139 -21.52 16.33 -8.71
N LYS A 140 -20.60 15.45 -8.29
CA LYS A 140 -19.16 15.76 -8.26
C LYS A 140 -18.67 15.92 -9.70
N GLY A 141 -18.05 17.05 -10.01
CA GLY A 141 -17.85 17.54 -11.38
C GLY A 141 -17.08 16.61 -12.33
N THR A 142 -16.24 15.71 -11.81
CA THR A 142 -15.42 14.81 -12.64
C THR A 142 -15.74 13.35 -12.34
N ILE A 143 -16.23 12.63 -13.35
CA ILE A 143 -16.50 11.18 -13.30
C ILE A 143 -15.58 10.50 -14.31
N VAL A 144 -14.81 9.53 -13.84
CA VAL A 144 -13.98 8.68 -14.69
C VAL A 144 -14.71 7.36 -14.89
N ILE A 145 -14.94 6.99 -16.15
CA ILE A 145 -15.54 5.72 -16.54
C ILE A 145 -14.41 4.81 -17.00
N SER A 146 -14.38 3.60 -16.48
CA SER A 146 -13.57 2.53 -17.05
C SER A 146 -14.45 1.79 -18.06
N SER A 147 -14.08 1.86 -19.35
CA SER A 147 -14.75 1.09 -20.41
C SER A 147 -14.36 -0.38 -20.30
N ARG A 148 -15.24 -1.20 -19.71
CA ARG A 148 -15.04 -2.65 -19.58
C ARG A 148 -15.05 -3.34 -20.94
#